data_AF-A0A397F9C5-F1
#
_entry.id   AF-A0A397F9C5-F1
#
_cell.length_a   1.000
_cell.length_b   1.000
_cell.length_c   1.000
_cell.angle_alpha   90.00
_cell.angle_beta   90.00
_cell.angle_gamma   90.00
#
_symmetry.space_group_name_H-M   'P 1'
#
loop_
_entity.id
_entity.type
_entity.pdbx_description
1 polymer ?
#
loop_
_entity_poly.entity_id
_entity_poly.type
_entity_poly.pdbx_seq_one_letter_code
_entity_poly.pdbx_strand_id
1 'polypeptide(L)'
;MQQANQLLHADGPLKRYNLSGAGRPEEIPDTAALVAYMHKLREAERAVTCTHLVNFLKRHHRPWLDVYLATKKAGYPSLLRLLQRCCHRHGFTRQKAVKSKKTQADLEAIRAEFAADYHKAFDGFSPDTVINVDETGMTYDMPPHAMW
;
A
#
# COMPACT_ATOMS: atom_id res chain seq x y z
N MET A 1 -30.55 7.77 -10.58
CA MET A 1 -30.12 9.12 -10.11
C MET A 1 -31.23 9.85 -9.32
N GLN A 2 -31.91 9.23 -8.35
CA GLN A 2 -32.98 9.92 -7.60
C GLN A 2 -32.90 9.80 -6.06
N GLN A 3 -31.99 9.00 -5.49
CA GLN A 3 -31.88 8.89 -4.02
C GLN A 3 -30.91 9.88 -3.35
N ALA A 4 -30.03 10.54 -4.10
CA ALA A 4 -29.01 11.43 -3.51
C ALA A 4 -29.58 12.78 -3.00
N ASN A 5 -30.72 13.24 -3.55
CA ASN A 5 -31.26 14.57 -3.23
C ASN A 5 -32.22 14.58 -2.02
N GLN A 6 -32.58 13.43 -1.45
CA GLN A 6 -33.51 13.37 -0.31
C GLN A 6 -32.84 13.63 1.05
N LEU A 7 -31.50 13.73 1.11
CA LEU A 7 -30.75 13.95 2.35
C LEU A 7 -30.62 15.43 2.75
N LEU A 8 -31.15 16.36 1.96
CA LEU A 8 -31.05 17.81 2.20
C LEU A 8 -32.20 18.41 3.01
N HIS A 9 -33.18 17.60 3.44
CA HIS A 9 -34.40 18.07 4.13
C HIS A 9 -34.49 17.74 5.63
N ALA A 10 -33.38 17.43 6.30
CA ALA A 10 -33.40 17.12 7.74
C ALA A 10 -33.01 18.34 8.59
N ASP A 11 -34.00 18.97 9.23
CA ASP A 11 -33.83 20.02 10.25
C ASP A 11 -33.45 19.43 11.63
N GLY A 12 -32.30 18.77 11.70
CA GLY A 12 -31.71 18.28 12.94
C GLY A 12 -30.42 19.03 13.29
N PRO A 13 -29.97 19.02 14.56
CA PRO A 13 -28.67 19.59 14.91
C PRO A 13 -27.59 18.87 14.09
N LEU A 14 -26.84 19.62 13.28
CA LEU A 14 -25.78 19.15 12.39
C LEU A 14 -24.58 18.58 13.16
N LYS A 15 -24.78 17.50 13.93
CA LYS A 15 -23.69 16.63 14.35
C LYS A 15 -23.22 15.90 13.10
N ARG A 16 -22.00 16.22 12.67
CA ARG A 16 -21.33 15.51 11.57
C ARG A 16 -21.06 14.07 12.01
N TYR A 17 -22.01 13.19 11.75
CA TYR A 17 -21.77 11.75 11.76
C TYR A 17 -20.89 11.45 10.56
N ASN A 18 -19.59 11.25 10.76
CA ASN A 18 -18.77 10.63 9.74
C ASN A 18 -19.27 9.19 9.59
N LEU A 19 -19.93 8.89 8.48
CA LEU A 19 -20.25 7.50 8.11
C LEU A 19 -18.93 6.72 8.09
N SER A 20 -18.84 5.60 8.80
CA SER A 20 -17.68 4.72 8.67
C SER A 20 -17.56 4.31 7.20
N GLY A 21 -16.34 4.40 6.64
CA GLY A 21 -16.10 4.19 5.21
C GLY A 21 -16.13 5.45 4.34
N ALA A 22 -16.59 6.60 4.83
CA ALA A 22 -16.43 7.89 4.15
C ALA A 22 -15.00 8.45 4.37
N GLY A 23 -14.00 7.70 3.89
CA GLY A 23 -12.62 8.17 3.88
C GLY A 23 -12.52 9.52 3.16
N ARG A 24 -11.54 10.36 3.56
CA ARG A 24 -11.30 11.64 2.90
C ARG A 24 -11.15 11.43 1.38
N PRO A 25 -11.90 12.17 0.54
CA PRO A 25 -11.82 12.03 -0.91
C PRO A 25 -10.38 12.17 -1.39
N GLU A 26 -10.07 11.46 -2.47
CA GLU A 26 -8.74 11.45 -3.04
C GLU A 26 -8.47 12.78 -3.75
N GLU A 27 -7.65 13.65 -3.13
CA GLU A 27 -7.30 14.99 -3.67
C GLU A 27 -6.29 14.91 -4.82
N ILE A 28 -5.61 13.76 -4.99
CA ILE A 28 -4.51 13.58 -5.94
C ILE A 28 -5.08 13.36 -7.35
N PRO A 29 -4.58 14.09 -8.37
CA PRO A 29 -5.00 13.91 -9.75
C PRO A 29 -4.52 12.54 -10.27
N ASP A 30 -5.38 11.90 -11.06
CA ASP A 30 -5.09 10.61 -11.72
C ASP A 30 -4.40 9.59 -10.79
N THR A 31 -5.09 9.28 -9.69
CA THR A 31 -4.55 8.35 -8.71
C THR A 31 -4.34 6.95 -9.30
N ALA A 32 -5.15 6.55 -10.29
CA ALA A 32 -4.96 5.29 -11.01
C ALA A 32 -3.58 5.23 -11.69
N ALA A 33 -3.17 6.27 -12.43
CA ALA A 33 -1.85 6.30 -13.04
C ALA A 33 -0.71 6.37 -12.01
N LEU A 34 -0.90 7.10 -10.92
CA LEU A 34 0.09 7.14 -9.82
C LEU A 34 0.28 5.75 -9.20
N VAL A 35 -0.81 5.03 -8.94
CA VAL A 35 -0.78 3.67 -8.37
C VAL A 35 -0.12 2.69 -9.34
N ALA A 36 -0.45 2.74 -10.63
CA ALA A 36 0.22 1.94 -11.65
C ALA A 36 1.74 2.18 -11.67
N TYR A 37 2.17 3.45 -11.57
CA TYR A 37 3.58 3.80 -11.45
C TYR A 37 4.23 3.22 -10.18
N MET A 38 3.52 3.21 -9.06
CA MET A 38 4.00 2.60 -7.82
C MET A 38 4.19 1.09 -7.94
N HIS A 39 3.26 0.39 -8.59
CA HIS A 39 3.39 -1.04 -8.88
C HIS A 39 4.58 -1.33 -9.78
N LYS A 40 4.77 -0.55 -10.85
CA LYS A 40 5.93 -0.68 -11.74
C LYS A 40 7.27 -0.55 -11.01
N LEU A 41 7.38 0.38 -10.05
CA LEU A 41 8.60 0.49 -9.23
C LEU A 41 8.82 -0.76 -8.38
N ARG A 42 7.75 -1.30 -7.81
CA ARG A 42 7.80 -2.48 -6.95
C ARG A 42 8.12 -3.76 -7.72
N GLU A 43 7.56 -3.92 -8.92
CA GLU A 43 7.88 -5.01 -9.86
C GLU A 43 9.36 -4.97 -10.28
N ALA A 44 9.93 -3.78 -10.42
CA ALA A 44 11.37 -3.59 -10.65
C ALA A 44 12.22 -3.70 -9.37
N GLU A 45 11.65 -4.21 -8.26
CA GLU A 45 12.30 -4.37 -6.95
C GLU A 45 12.84 -3.06 -6.33
N ARG A 46 12.25 -1.92 -6.70
CA ARG A 46 12.65 -0.60 -6.19
C ARG A 46 11.73 -0.13 -5.08
N ALA A 47 12.31 0.50 -4.08
CA ALA A 47 11.55 1.17 -3.04
C ALA A 47 10.72 2.33 -3.60
N VAL A 48 9.42 2.35 -3.29
CA VAL A 48 8.55 3.50 -3.54
C VAL A 48 8.80 4.54 -2.45
N THR A 49 9.16 5.77 -2.83
CA THR A 49 9.46 6.86 -1.89
C THR A 49 8.65 8.10 -2.24
N CYS A 50 8.47 9.01 -1.28
CA CYS A 50 7.78 10.27 -1.56
C CYS A 50 8.46 11.06 -2.67
N THR A 51 9.79 10.98 -2.82
CA THR A 51 10.53 11.59 -3.92
C THR A 51 10.08 11.05 -5.29
N HIS A 52 9.89 9.73 -5.42
CA HIS A 52 9.39 9.14 -6.66
C HIS A 52 7.99 9.68 -7.03
N LEU A 53 7.09 9.79 -6.04
CA LEU A 53 5.72 10.27 -6.24
C LEU A 53 5.66 11.77 -6.54
N VAL A 54 6.47 12.57 -5.85
CA VAL A 54 6.60 14.01 -6.14
C VAL A 54 7.14 14.20 -7.57
N ASN A 55 8.11 13.39 -8.00
CA ASN A 55 8.63 13.48 -9.36
C ASN A 55 7.60 13.05 -10.41
N PHE A 56 6.76 12.05 -10.11
CA PHE A 56 5.62 11.72 -10.97
C PHE A 56 4.68 12.91 -11.13
N LEU A 57 4.27 13.53 -10.01
CA LEU A 57 3.40 14.72 -10.03
C LEU A 57 4.04 15.90 -10.76
N LYS A 58 5.34 16.13 -10.60
CA LYS A 58 6.07 17.19 -11.33
C LYS A 58 6.06 16.98 -12.84
N ARG A 59 6.04 15.73 -13.32
CA ARG A 59 6.04 15.42 -14.75
C ARG A 59 4.65 15.44 -15.37
N HIS A 60 3.66 14.91 -14.67
CA HIS A 60 2.33 14.64 -15.24
C HIS A 60 1.25 15.62 -14.76
N HIS A 61 1.42 16.24 -13.59
CA HIS A 61 0.41 17.08 -12.95
C HIS A 61 1.01 18.35 -12.34
N ARG A 62 1.95 18.98 -13.05
CA ARG A 62 2.66 20.17 -12.55
C ARG A 62 1.73 21.33 -12.18
N PRO A 63 0.72 21.69 -13.00
CA PRO A 63 -0.20 22.78 -12.65
C PRO A 63 -0.96 22.53 -11.35
N TRP A 64 -1.43 21.29 -11.15
CA TRP A 64 -2.10 20.90 -9.91
C TRP A 64 -1.15 20.99 -8.71
N LEU A 65 0.09 20.52 -8.87
CA LEU A 65 1.10 20.57 -7.81
C LEU A 65 1.40 22.01 -7.38
N ASP A 66 1.55 22.93 -8.33
CA ASP A 66 1.84 24.34 -8.04
C ASP A 66 0.65 25.01 -7.32
N VAL A 67 -0.59 24.76 -7.76
CA VAL A 67 -1.81 25.24 -7.08
C VAL A 67 -1.93 24.66 -5.68
N TYR A 68 -1.66 23.37 -5.51
CA TYR A 68 -1.71 22.70 -4.20
C TYR A 68 -0.72 23.33 -3.22
N LEU A 69 0.52 23.55 -3.66
CA LEU A 69 1.58 24.13 -2.83
C LEU A 69 1.30 25.59 -2.47
N ALA A 70 0.69 26.37 -3.38
CA ALA A 70 0.30 27.76 -3.11
C ALA A 70 -0.89 27.88 -2.14
N THR A 71 -1.83 26.93 -2.18
CA THR A 71 -3.09 27.02 -1.43
C THR A 71 -2.95 26.50 0.02
N LYS A 72 -2.09 25.52 0.27
CA LYS A 72 -2.00 24.87 1.59
C LYS A 72 -1.01 25.60 2.50
N LYS A 73 -1.45 25.93 3.72
CA LYS A 73 -0.66 26.61 4.79
C LYS A 73 0.69 25.94 5.12
N ALA A 74 0.81 24.62 4.88
CA ALA A 74 2.04 23.84 5.02
C ALA A 74 2.32 23.05 3.74
N GLY A 75 2.47 23.74 2.60
CA GLY A 75 2.53 23.18 1.24
C GLY A 75 3.26 21.83 1.14
N TYR A 76 4.58 21.82 1.22
CA TYR A 76 5.37 20.60 1.01
C TYR A 76 5.17 19.52 2.11
N PRO A 77 5.20 19.83 3.43
CA PRO A 77 4.92 18.82 4.46
C PRO A 77 3.51 18.21 4.35
N SER A 78 2.50 19.01 3.98
CA SER A 78 1.14 18.52 3.79
C SER A 78 1.02 17.62 2.56
N LEU A 79 1.78 17.91 1.50
CA LEU A 79 1.89 17.06 0.31
C LEU A 79 2.48 15.69 0.66
N LEU A 80 3.58 15.65 1.42
CA LEU A 80 4.18 14.38 1.85
C LEU A 80 3.18 13.52 2.62
N ARG A 81 2.41 14.12 3.55
CA ARG A 81 1.36 13.39 4.28
C ARG A 81 0.22 12.92 3.37
N LEU A 82 -0.14 13.70 2.34
CA LEU A 82 -1.15 13.30 1.35
C LEU A 82 -0.67 12.06 0.57
N LEU A 83 0.58 12.08 0.11
CA LEU A 83 1.21 10.96 -0.60
C LEU A 83 1.35 9.71 0.28
N GLN A 84 1.76 9.86 1.54
CA GLN A 84 1.84 8.74 2.49
C GLN A 84 0.48 8.07 2.73
N ARG A 85 -0.59 8.86 2.86
CA ARG A 85 -1.95 8.32 2.99
C ARG A 85 -2.40 7.58 1.72
N CYS A 86 -2.05 8.11 0.54
CA CYS A 86 -2.29 7.43 -0.72
C CYS A 86 -1.57 6.07 -0.74
N CYS A 87 -0.27 6.03 -0.41
CA CYS A 87 0.47 4.78 -0.30
C CYS A 87 -0.20 3.77 0.62
N HIS A 88 -0.56 4.20 1.83
CA HIS A 88 -1.17 3.33 2.82
C HIS A 88 -2.51 2.77 2.34
N ARG A 89 -3.36 3.61 1.74
CA ARG A 89 -4.66 3.20 1.17
C ARG A 89 -4.52 2.12 0.10
N HIS A 90 -3.45 2.17 -0.70
CA HIS A 90 -3.18 1.23 -1.78
C HIS A 90 -2.26 0.07 -1.35
N GLY A 91 -2.12 -0.19 -0.05
CA GLY A 91 -1.37 -1.34 0.47
C GLY A 91 0.16 -1.20 0.42
N PHE A 92 0.68 0.00 0.17
CA PHE A 92 2.11 0.30 0.24
C PHE A 92 2.48 0.67 1.67
N THR A 93 3.15 -0.27 2.34
CA THR A 93 3.67 -0.09 3.69
C THR A 93 5.19 0.03 3.68
N ARG A 94 5.76 0.49 4.80
CA ARG A 94 7.21 0.53 4.97
C ARG A 94 7.75 -0.90 4.93
N GLN A 95 8.71 -1.16 4.06
CA GLN A 95 9.44 -2.42 4.06
C GLN A 95 10.27 -2.51 5.34
N LYS A 96 10.13 -3.62 6.07
CA LYS A 96 11.04 -3.95 7.19
C LYS A 96 12.40 -4.31 6.62
N ALA A 97 13.47 -3.88 7.27
CA ALA A 97 14.81 -4.29 6.88
C ALA A 97 14.92 -5.82 7.02
N VAL A 98 15.23 -6.51 5.92
CA VAL A 98 15.45 -7.95 5.90
C VAL A 98 16.95 -8.20 5.75
N LYS A 99 17.47 -9.20 6.47
CA LYS A 99 18.91 -9.55 6.45
C LYS A 99 19.36 -10.17 5.11
N SER A 100 18.44 -10.85 4.42
CA SER A 100 18.67 -11.48 3.11
C SER A 100 18.19 -10.57 1.97
N LYS A 101 19.00 -10.43 0.91
CA LYS A 101 18.71 -9.64 -0.29
C LYS A 101 18.67 -10.54 -1.54
N LYS A 102 17.90 -11.63 -1.49
CA LYS A 102 17.61 -12.42 -2.70
C LYS A 102 16.59 -11.66 -3.54
N THR A 103 16.79 -11.64 -4.86
CA THR A 103 15.78 -11.11 -5.78
C THR A 103 14.60 -12.06 -5.86
N GLN A 104 13.47 -11.56 -6.35
CA GLN A 104 12.28 -12.35 -6.62
C GLN A 104 12.58 -13.48 -7.60
N ALA A 105 13.41 -13.22 -8.62
CA ALA A 105 13.87 -14.23 -9.57
C ALA A 105 14.70 -15.33 -8.88
N ASP A 106 15.61 -14.96 -7.97
CA ASP A 106 16.39 -15.94 -7.21
C ASP A 106 15.49 -16.79 -6.31
N LEU A 107 14.49 -16.18 -5.67
CA LEU A 107 13.54 -16.89 -4.82
C LEU A 107 12.67 -17.85 -5.63
N GLU A 108 12.25 -17.46 -6.83
CA GLU A 108 11.50 -18.32 -7.76
C GLU A 108 12.35 -19.50 -8.24
N ALA A 109 13.63 -19.26 -8.58
CA ALA A 109 14.55 -20.32 -8.96
C ALA A 109 14.76 -21.32 -7.82
N ILE A 110 15.01 -20.84 -6.60
CA ILE A 110 15.18 -21.70 -5.41
C ILE A 110 13.90 -22.49 -5.13
N ARG A 111 12.73 -21.86 -5.26
CA ARG A 111 11.45 -22.54 -5.06
C ARG A 111 11.23 -23.63 -6.11
N ALA A 112 11.59 -23.39 -7.36
CA ALA A 112 11.47 -24.37 -8.43
C ALA A 112 12.42 -25.55 -8.24
N GLU A 113 13.67 -25.28 -7.88
CA GLU A 113 14.67 -26.31 -7.55
C GLU A 113 14.22 -27.17 -6.37
N PHE A 114 13.82 -26.55 -5.27
CA PHE A 114 13.28 -27.25 -4.11
C PHE A 114 12.05 -28.09 -4.45
N ALA A 115 11.12 -27.55 -5.24
CA ALA A 115 9.93 -28.29 -5.65
C ALA A 115 10.29 -29.53 -6.49
N ALA A 116 11.25 -29.41 -7.41
CA ALA A 116 11.72 -30.54 -8.22
C ALA A 116 12.33 -31.63 -7.34
N ASP A 117 13.21 -31.25 -6.39
CA ASP A 117 13.83 -32.18 -5.46
C ASP A 117 12.81 -32.84 -4.53
N TYR A 118 11.86 -32.07 -4.01
CA TYR A 118 10.77 -32.57 -3.18
C TYR A 118 9.93 -33.61 -3.93
N HIS A 119 9.45 -33.28 -5.14
CA HIS A 119 8.64 -34.21 -5.92
C HIS A 119 9.41 -35.47 -6.32
N LYS A 120 10.72 -35.37 -6.56
CA LYS A 120 11.56 -36.54 -6.82
C LYS A 120 11.75 -37.42 -5.58
N ALA A 121 12.01 -36.82 -4.42
CA ALA A 121 12.30 -37.55 -3.18
C ALA A 121 11.05 -38.25 -2.60
N PHE A 122 9.88 -37.66 -2.79
CA PHE A 122 8.60 -38.16 -2.26
C PHE A 122 7.72 -38.78 -3.35
N ASP A 123 8.27 -39.13 -4.51
CA ASP A 123 7.54 -39.85 -5.54
C ASP A 123 7.02 -41.20 -5.01
N GLY A 124 5.76 -41.51 -5.31
CA GLY A 124 5.08 -42.72 -4.82
C GLY A 124 4.55 -42.65 -3.38
N PHE A 125 4.82 -41.59 -2.61
CA PHE A 125 4.16 -41.36 -1.33
C PHE A 125 2.81 -40.68 -1.54
N SER A 126 1.79 -41.14 -0.80
CA SER A 126 0.47 -40.51 -0.86
C SER A 126 0.49 -39.17 -0.11
N PRO A 127 -0.20 -38.13 -0.61
CA PRO A 127 -0.18 -36.80 0.01
C PRO A 127 -0.63 -36.75 1.48
N ASP A 128 -1.47 -37.70 1.91
CA ASP A 128 -1.92 -37.85 3.30
C ASP A 128 -0.82 -38.29 4.28
N THR A 129 0.32 -38.78 3.77
CA THR A 129 1.49 -39.15 4.57
C THR A 129 2.45 -37.99 4.81
N VAL A 130 2.24 -36.85 4.13
CA VAL A 130 3.06 -35.64 4.28
C VAL A 130 2.46 -34.74 5.35
N ILE A 131 3.18 -34.57 6.45
CA ILE A 131 2.75 -33.72 7.57
C ILE A 131 3.55 -32.41 7.51
N ASN A 132 2.85 -31.28 7.40
CA ASN A 132 3.48 -29.96 7.48
C ASN A 132 3.76 -29.59 8.95
N VAL A 133 4.93 -29.02 9.22
CA VAL A 133 5.34 -28.55 10.55
C VAL A 133 5.97 -27.17 10.40
N ASP A 134 5.42 -26.17 11.07
CA ASP A 134 5.97 -24.81 11.11
C ASP A 134 5.80 -24.17 12.49
N GLU A 135 6.61 -23.14 12.76
CA GLU A 135 6.48 -22.33 13.96
C GLU A 135 5.69 -21.05 13.65
N THR A 136 4.55 -20.88 14.29
CA THR A 136 3.81 -19.62 14.28
C THR A 136 4.18 -18.79 15.50
N GLY A 137 4.94 -17.71 15.30
CA GLY A 137 5.25 -16.77 16.36
C GLY A 137 4.00 -16.02 16.83
N MET A 138 3.69 -16.10 18.12
CA MET A 138 2.63 -15.31 18.73
C MET A 138 3.19 -13.97 19.22
N THR A 139 2.62 -12.86 18.74
CA THR A 139 2.96 -11.52 19.22
C THR A 139 1.83 -10.98 20.07
N TYR A 140 2.14 -10.55 21.29
CA TYR A 140 1.23 -9.71 22.07
C TYR A 140 1.13 -8.33 21.41
N ASP A 141 -0.09 -7.77 21.36
CA ASP A 141 -0.35 -6.42 20.84
C ASP A 141 0.25 -5.39 21.81
N MET A 142 1.55 -5.20 21.70
CA MET A 142 2.30 -4.30 22.55
C MET A 142 2.33 -2.93 21.88
N PRO A 143 1.86 -1.87 22.55
CA PRO A 143 1.87 -0.54 21.96
C PRO A 143 3.31 -0.18 21.56
N PRO A 144 3.50 0.43 20.38
CA PRO A 144 4.83 0.68 19.84
C PRO A 144 5.65 1.51 20.83
N HIS A 145 6.87 1.05 21.11
CA HIS A 145 7.79 1.67 22.06
C HIS A 145 8.32 3.05 21.61
N ALA A 146 7.97 3.46 20.39
CA ALA A 146 8.25 4.78 19.83
C ALA A 146 7.00 5.32 19.13
N MET A 147 6.52 6.47 19.60
CA MET A 147 5.72 7.38 18.78
C MET A 147 6.68 8.14 17.85
N TRP A 148 6.18 8.51 16.67
CA TRP A 148 6.93 9.11 15.57
C TRP A 148 7.84 10.26 15.97
#